data_AF-A0A925VGP9-F1
#
_entry.id   AF-A0A925VGP9-F1
#
_cell.length_a   1.000
_cell.length_b   1.000
_cell.length_c   1.000
_cell.angle_alpha   90.00
_cell.angle_beta   90.00
_cell.angle_gamma   90.00
#
_symmetry.space_group_name_H-M   'P 1'
#
loop_
_entity.id
_entity.type
_entity.pdbx_description
1 polymer ?
#
loop_
_entity_poly.entity_id
_entity_poly.type
_entity_poly.pdbx_seq_one_letter_code
_entity_poly.pdbx_strand_id
1 'polypeptide(L)' 'MGGPTMPIPLSVLDLTPLPEGGNGAQAIQNTLDLAEFVEQLGYHRFWLAEHHNMPGLASVAPEVLIAVVAQR' A
#
# COMPACT_ATOMS: atom_id res chain seq x y z
N MET A 1 -0.79 -38.51 -7.47
CA MET A 1 -1.73 -37.73 -6.66
C MET A 1 -1.40 -36.27 -6.84
N GLY A 2 -2.14 -35.54 -7.68
CA GLY A 2 -2.06 -34.08 -7.77
C GLY A 2 -3.43 -33.54 -7.38
N GLY A 3 -3.57 -33.10 -6.13
CA GLY A 3 -4.79 -32.40 -5.71
C GLY A 3 -4.89 -31.06 -6.42
N PRO A 4 -6.09 -30.46 -6.51
CA PRO A 4 -6.24 -29.13 -7.08
C PRO A 4 -5.37 -28.13 -6.32
N THR A 5 -4.47 -27.46 -7.03
CA THR A 5 -3.71 -26.33 -6.48
C THR A 5 -4.65 -25.14 -6.39
N MET A 6 -5.04 -24.74 -5.18
CA MET A 6 -5.69 -23.44 -5.01
C MET A 6 -4.68 -22.34 -5.37
N PRO A 7 -5.10 -21.26 -6.05
CA PRO A 7 -4.23 -20.12 -6.29
C PRO A 7 -3.71 -19.55 -4.98
N ILE A 8 -2.42 -19.23 -4.91
CA ILE A 8 -1.85 -18.52 -3.76
C ILE A 8 -2.36 -17.07 -3.81
N PRO A 9 -3.00 -16.56 -2.74
CA PRO A 9 -3.50 -15.19 -2.73
C PRO A 9 -2.34 -14.18 -2.83
N LEU A 10 -2.53 -13.14 -3.64
CA LEU A 10 -1.58 -12.02 -3.74
C LEU A 10 -1.98 -10.90 -2.79
N SER A 11 -1.02 -10.14 -2.29
CA SER A 11 -1.21 -8.99 -1.39
C SER A 11 -0.15 -7.94 -1.68
N VAL A 12 -0.37 -6.70 -1.21
CA VAL A 12 0.54 -5.57 -1.41
C VAL A 12 1.11 -5.12 -0.07
N LEU A 13 2.42 -4.82 -0.06
CA LEU A 13 3.08 -4.05 0.99
C LEU A 13 3.53 -2.73 0.37
N ASP A 14 2.90 -1.63 0.77
CA ASP A 14 3.26 -0.28 0.35
C ASP A 14 4.16 0.39 1.39
N LEU A 15 5.18 1.08 0.89
CA LEU A 15 6.12 1.87 1.70
C LEU A 15 5.81 3.37 1.62
N THR A 16 4.84 3.75 0.79
CA THR A 16 4.48 5.15 0.49
C THR A 16 5.70 5.94 0.01
N PRO A 17 6.33 5.53 -1.11
CA PRO A 17 7.55 6.15 -1.61
C PRO A 17 7.29 7.58 -2.11
N LEU A 18 8.22 8.49 -1.83
CA LEU A 18 8.22 9.81 -2.45
C LEU A 18 8.57 9.69 -3.94
N PRO A 19 7.72 10.19 -4.85
CA PRO A 19 8.07 10.31 -6.25
C PRO A 19 9.26 11.25 -6.44
N GLU A 20 10.04 11.03 -7.50
CA GLU A 20 11.10 11.97 -7.88
C GLU A 20 10.53 13.37 -8.15
N GLY A 21 11.11 14.38 -7.51
CA GLY A 21 10.61 15.77 -7.56
C GLY A 21 9.25 16.00 -6.87
N GLY A 22 8.68 14.96 -6.25
CA GLY A 22 7.40 15.01 -5.54
C GLY A 22 7.54 15.36 -4.06
N ASN A 23 6.44 15.23 -3.33
CA ASN A 23 6.36 15.45 -1.90
C ASN A 23 5.50 14.38 -1.21
N GLY A 24 5.44 14.43 0.13
CA GLY A 24 4.67 13.46 0.92
C GLY A 24 3.17 13.46 0.63
N ALA A 25 2.58 14.60 0.26
CA ALA A 25 1.16 14.64 -0.10
C ALA A 25 0.89 13.87 -1.39
N GLN A 26 1.75 14.02 -2.40
CA GLN A 26 1.66 13.21 -3.62
C GLN A 26 1.89 11.73 -3.34
N ALA A 27 2.85 11.38 -2.49
CA ALA A 27 3.11 10.00 -2.09
C ALA A 27 1.87 9.36 -1.45
N ILE A 28 1.21 10.08 -0.53
CA ILE A 28 -0.03 9.61 0.11
C ILE A 28 -1.16 9.44 -0.92
N GLN A 29 -1.36 10.38 -1.85
CA GLN A 29 -2.37 10.22 -2.90
C GLN A 29 -2.10 8.99 -3.76
N ASN A 30 -0.84 8.76 -4.17
CA ASN A 30 -0.47 7.58 -4.92
C ASN A 30 -0.75 6.27 -4.16
N THR A 31 -0.55 6.26 -2.84
CA THR A 31 -0.91 5.11 -1.99
C THR A 31 -2.41 4.86 -1.95
N LEU A 32 -3.23 5.92 -1.91
CA LEU A 32 -4.70 5.78 -1.96
C LEU A 32 -5.15 5.24 -3.32
N ASP A 33 -4.62 5.81 -4.41
CA ASP A 33 -4.91 5.34 -5.77
C ASP A 33 -4.51 3.87 -5.96
N LEU A 34 -3.34 3.48 -5.41
CA LEU A 34 -2.88 2.10 -5.45
C LEU A 34 -3.81 1.16 -4.66
N ALA A 35 -4.26 1.57 -3.47
CA ALA A 35 -5.16 0.77 -2.65
C ALA A 35 -6.49 0.50 -3.37
N GLU A 36 -7.12 1.52 -3.94
CA GLU A 36 -8.35 1.40 -4.75
C GLU A 36 -8.12 0.50 -5.97
N PHE A 37 -6.98 0.67 -6.66
CA PHE A 37 -6.65 -0.11 -7.85
C PHE A 37 -6.47 -1.61 -7.56
N VAL A 38 -5.74 -1.97 -6.51
CA VAL A 38 -5.46 -3.38 -6.21
C VAL A 38 -6.64 -4.09 -5.56
N GLU A 39 -7.56 -3.35 -4.92
CA GLU A 39 -8.85 -3.88 -4.51
C GLU A 39 -9.67 -4.31 -5.73
N GLN A 40 -9.78 -3.47 -6.77
CA GLN A 40 -10.47 -3.82 -8.01
C GLN A 40 -9.87 -5.05 -8.72
N LEU A 41 -8.58 -5.31 -8.50
CA LEU A 41 -7.88 -6.49 -9.02
C LEU A 41 -8.02 -7.74 -8.14
N GLY A 42 -8.64 -7.64 -6.95
CA GLY A 42 -8.89 -8.79 -6.07
C GLY A 42 -7.69 -9.22 -5.21
N TYR A 43 -6.76 -8.30 -4.90
CA TYR A 43 -5.69 -8.58 -3.94
C TYR A 43 -6.27 -8.82 -2.54
N HIS A 44 -5.68 -9.75 -1.80
CA HIS A 44 -6.21 -10.24 -0.52
C HIS A 44 -5.95 -9.28 0.65
N ARG A 45 -4.81 -8.59 0.68
CA ARG A 45 -4.46 -7.61 1.72
C ARG A 45 -3.67 -6.46 1.14
N PHE A 46 -3.84 -5.30 1.77
CA PHE A 46 -3.02 -4.11 1.59
C PHE A 46 -2.37 -3.77 2.93
N TRP A 47 -1.04 -3.73 2.98
CA TRP A 47 -0.26 -3.41 4.17
C TRP A 47 0.53 -2.13 3.96
N LEU A 48 0.68 -1.36 5.03
CA LEU A 48 1.45 -0.13 5.07
C LEU A 48 2.64 -0.31 6.02
N ALA A 49 3.84 -0.03 5.53
CA ALA A 49 5.05 -0.11 6.34
C ALA A 49 5.28 1.17 7.16
N GLU A 50 6.00 1.07 8.27
CA GLU A 50 6.41 2.24 9.07
C GLU A 50 7.92 2.47 8.93
N HIS A 51 8.32 3.71 8.62
CA HIS A 51 9.71 4.10 8.51
C HIS A 51 9.95 5.48 9.09
N HIS A 52 11.04 5.62 9.85
CA HIS A 52 11.46 6.89 10.41
C HIS A 52 12.80 7.30 9.80
N ASN A 53 13.00 8.60 9.62
CA ASN A 53 14.28 9.16 9.18
C ASN A 53 14.77 8.64 7.80
N MET A 54 13.83 8.24 6.93
CA MET A 54 14.09 7.81 5.55
C MET A 54 13.53 8.83 4.56
N PRO A 55 14.35 9.74 4.01
CA PRO A 55 13.87 10.86 3.18
C PRO A 55 13.06 10.45 1.94
N GLY A 56 13.22 9.21 1.47
CA GLY A 56 12.51 8.68 0.30
C GLY A 56 11.12 8.09 0.60
N LEU A 57 10.67 8.04 1.85
CA LEU A 57 9.39 7.44 2.23
C LEU A 57 8.55 8.41 3.07
N ALA A 58 7.24 8.45 2.82
CA ALA A 58 6.31 9.31 3.55
C ALA A 58 5.60 8.60 4.72
N SER A 59 5.72 7.28 4.83
CA SER A 59 4.99 6.52 5.86
C SER A 59 5.73 6.47 7.20
N VAL A 60 5.28 7.30 8.15
CA VAL A 60 5.80 7.38 9.53
C VAL A 60 4.78 6.93 10.60
N ALA A 61 3.51 6.76 10.22
CA ALA A 61 2.39 6.45 11.12
C ALA A 61 1.32 5.62 10.35
N PRO A 62 1.55 4.32 10.13
CA PRO A 62 0.70 3.49 9.28
C PRO A 62 -0.75 3.43 9.78
N GLU A 63 -1.00 3.47 11.09
CA GLU A 63 -2.34 3.44 11.68
C GLU A 63 -3.23 4.62 11.24
N VAL A 64 -2.63 5.79 11.03
CA VAL A 64 -3.33 6.97 10.51
C VAL A 64 -3.69 6.76 9.04
N LEU A 65 -2.74 6.26 8.25
CA LEU A 65 -2.94 6.06 6.81
C LEU A 65 -3.91 4.90 6.53
N ILE A 66 -3.90 3.83 7.33
CA ILE A 66 -4.90 2.74 7.30
C ILE A 66 -6.31 3.32 7.47
N ALA A 67 -6.51 4.24 8.41
CA ALA A 67 -7.82 4.85 8.64
C ALA A 67 -8.31 5.66 7.43
N VAL A 68 -7.39 6.25 6.65
CA VAL A 68 -7.72 6.98 5.41
C VAL A 68 -7.99 6.03 4.25
N VAL A 69 -7.17 4.98 4.09
CA VAL A 69 -7.37 3.93 3.08
C VAL A 69 -8.74 3.28 3.24
N ALA A 70 -9.12 2.94 4.48
CA ALA A 70 -10.41 2.27 4.77
C ALA A 70 -11.66 3.17 4.58
N GLN A 71 -11.49 4.46 4.27
CA GLN A 71 -12.60 5.37 3.95
C GLN A 71 -12.84 5.53 2.44
N ARG A 72 -11.99 4.94 1.60
CA ARG A 72 -12.19 4.86 0.15
C ARG A 72 -13.09 3.68 -0.19
#